data_AF-A0A4R1RCT1-F1
#
_entry.id   AF-A0A4R1RCT1-F1
#
_cell.length_a   1.000
_cell.length_b   1.000
_cell.length_c   1.000
_cell.angle_alpha   90.00
_cell.angle_beta   90.00
_cell.angle_gamma   90.00
#
_symmetry.space_group_name_H-M   'P 1'
#
loop_
_entity.id
_entity.type
_entity.pdbx_description
1 polymer ?
#
loop_
_entity_poly.entity_id
_entity_poly.type
_entity_poly.pdbx_seq_one_letter_code
_entity_poly.pdbx_strand_id
1 'polypeptide(L)'
;MIQPSISPKGVDEILYGPGERKTTVQLSGFTDQARLTAETSLTSNEGLKLRVASMTTVRFVEKEIYIDVIPGEVPEGLENETETEAVTVWEEEVVRTVQGGGPIDVGRSEAVKVDVSIEVTDPRFRRGTGVLMITSGVFERPIAVPLVFQSGSLVDFSVAPGELGEEQGGVVSVTISASHRSGPGAEVTYELIGDAEADRITMEPAAVRLKLEPGDSKKAIAAFRIPRDCAPEGHTLRILQRGAFPADGWHERTVTLHVRPAPPPAPRPTLSLETARDSIQQEYLRHGGPSGRLGYPTSPVKMSPFGGLATRYYRGGRIEATLRDGPIGVVTQAIVTFKVVVSFLGFRCIRESDHDQLTPTDEPYFILAIDNATGNPIVQKIGPFENIETGSEIGVGQIFKIDNLTPNPLSIRVIAYENDQGDPSETARKLQEKMVELARAVQSLAGAAGADAADGPGIGPTAAASVVGAFAGPLGALLAAGIVQILDLGDDYIGQGAQLLYARTELAGSDPPRQGSFQGQDYNVMIEINGREEGHYQLFFDVDGRTINEQS
;
A
#
# COMPACT_ATOMS: atom_id res chain seq x y z
N MET A 1 19.08 17.38 80.17
CA MET A 1 18.59 18.41 79.24
C MET A 1 17.84 17.69 78.14
N ILE A 2 16.52 17.83 78.09
CA ILE A 2 15.67 17.18 77.09
C ILE A 2 15.58 18.15 75.91
N GLN A 3 16.17 17.81 74.77
CA GLN A 3 15.86 18.53 73.53
C GLN A 3 14.38 18.24 73.21
N PRO A 4 13.52 19.27 73.12
CA PRO A 4 12.14 19.03 72.73
C PRO A 4 12.12 18.41 71.32
N SER A 5 11.24 17.44 71.08
CA SER A 5 11.11 16.73 69.80
C SER A 5 10.42 17.61 68.74
N ILE A 6 10.95 18.80 68.52
CA ILE A 6 10.43 19.77 67.59
C ILE A 6 11.03 19.44 66.23
N SER A 7 10.33 18.61 65.44
CA SER A 7 10.62 18.47 64.02
C SER A 7 9.64 19.36 63.25
N PRO A 8 9.95 20.65 63.05
CA PRO A 8 9.10 21.49 62.23
C PRO A 8 9.02 20.89 60.82
N LYS A 9 7.81 20.67 60.31
CA LYS A 9 7.64 20.43 58.87
C LYS A 9 8.14 21.68 58.15
N GLY A 10 8.99 21.51 57.13
CA GLY A 10 9.36 22.62 56.25
C GLY A 10 8.09 23.23 55.65
N VAL A 11 8.13 24.53 55.36
CA VAL A 11 7.04 25.21 54.67
C VAL A 11 7.41 25.32 53.20
N ASP A 12 6.65 24.62 52.36
CA ASP A 12 6.71 24.74 50.91
C ASP A 12 5.48 25.52 50.45
N GLU A 13 5.66 26.76 50.00
CA GLU A 13 4.56 27.66 49.65
C GLU A 13 4.69 28.15 48.20
N ILE A 14 3.61 28.04 47.42
CA ILE A 14 3.56 28.61 46.07
C ILE A 14 2.95 30.01 46.11
N LEU A 15 3.70 30.95 45.56
CA LEU A 15 3.32 32.34 45.48
C LEU A 15 2.75 32.65 44.10
N TYR A 16 1.50 33.08 44.08
CA TYR A 16 0.80 33.50 42.87
C TYR A 16 0.79 35.03 42.75
N GLY A 17 1.63 35.55 41.86
CA GLY A 17 1.67 36.97 41.49
C GLY A 17 2.22 37.91 42.56
N PRO A 18 2.27 39.23 42.29
CA PRO A 18 2.62 40.24 43.28
C PRO A 18 1.51 40.35 44.33
N GLY A 19 1.89 40.36 45.60
CA GLY A 19 0.96 40.46 46.72
C GLY A 19 1.51 39.87 48.01
N GLU A 20 0.85 40.19 49.12
CA GLU A 20 1.18 39.66 50.44
C GLU A 20 0.47 38.31 50.66
N ARG A 21 1.23 37.28 51.03
CA ARG A 21 0.73 35.97 51.47
C ARG A 21 1.14 35.73 52.92
N LYS A 22 0.35 34.92 53.62
CA LYS A 22 0.65 34.51 55.00
C LYS A 22 0.71 32.99 55.05
N THR A 23 1.75 32.47 55.68
CA THR A 23 1.90 31.04 55.99
C THR A 23 2.20 30.90 57.48
N THR A 24 1.79 29.81 58.11
CA THR A 24 1.88 29.65 59.57
C THR A 24 2.75 28.45 59.93
N VAL A 25 3.79 28.68 60.73
CA VAL A 25 4.64 27.63 61.32
C VAL A 25 4.19 27.39 62.76
N GLN A 26 3.83 26.16 63.09
CA GLN A 26 3.43 25.79 64.45
C GLN A 26 4.54 25.00 65.16
N LEU A 27 4.94 25.47 66.34
CA LEU A 27 5.80 24.76 67.29
C LEU A 27 4.97 24.32 68.49
N SER A 28 5.18 23.10 68.98
CA SER A 28 4.52 22.57 70.18
C SER A 28 5.50 21.72 71.00
N GLY A 29 5.07 21.29 72.20
CA GLY A 29 5.85 20.36 73.04
C GLY A 29 6.85 21.03 74.00
N PHE A 30 6.57 22.25 74.45
CA PHE A 30 7.41 22.95 75.44
C PHE A 30 7.26 22.33 76.83
N THR A 31 8.38 21.89 77.43
CA THR A 31 8.40 21.26 78.77
C THR A 31 8.46 22.28 79.91
N ASP A 32 9.03 23.45 79.65
CA ASP A 32 9.24 24.53 80.61
C ASP A 32 8.81 25.88 80.01
N GLN A 33 8.67 26.91 80.86
CA GLN A 33 8.42 28.26 80.37
C GLN A 33 9.59 28.75 79.52
N ALA A 34 9.28 29.22 78.31
CA ALA A 34 10.27 29.72 77.36
C ALA A 34 9.86 31.10 76.85
N ARG A 35 10.84 31.97 76.64
CA ARG A 35 10.66 33.24 75.93
C ARG A 35 11.23 33.08 74.53
N LEU A 36 10.38 33.15 73.51
CA LEU A 36 10.76 32.93 72.11
C LEU A 36 10.83 34.25 71.36
N THR A 37 11.76 34.35 70.40
CA THR A 37 11.75 35.37 69.34
C THR A 37 11.85 34.68 67.99
N ALA A 38 11.36 35.31 66.93
CA ALA A 38 11.41 34.74 65.59
C ALA A 38 11.93 35.76 64.58
N GLU A 39 12.84 35.33 63.72
CA GLU A 39 13.39 36.16 62.64
C GLU A 39 13.40 35.35 61.34
N THR A 40 13.11 35.99 60.23
CA THR A 40 13.22 35.37 58.91
C THR A 40 14.50 35.83 58.23
N SER A 41 15.23 34.90 57.63
CA SER A 41 16.36 35.20 56.75
C SER A 41 16.12 34.63 55.37
N LEU A 42 16.50 35.37 54.32
CA LEU A 42 16.43 34.95 52.93
C LEU A 42 17.83 34.56 52.45
N THR A 43 17.96 33.35 51.91
CA THR A 43 19.23 32.88 51.34
C THR A 43 19.42 33.42 49.91
N SER A 44 18.32 33.67 49.20
CA SER A 44 18.30 34.32 47.87
C SER A 44 17.25 35.43 47.84
N ASN A 45 17.70 36.68 47.68
CA ASN A 45 16.90 37.88 47.99
C ASN A 45 16.27 38.57 46.76
N GLU A 46 16.47 38.06 45.55
CA GLU A 46 15.95 38.71 44.35
C GLU A 46 14.42 38.50 44.26
N GLY A 47 13.67 39.52 44.65
CA GLY A 47 12.23 39.60 44.40
C GLY A 47 11.30 39.08 45.49
N LEU A 48 11.81 38.77 46.68
CA LEU A 48 10.99 38.42 47.85
C LEU A 48 11.31 39.32 49.04
N LYS A 49 10.29 39.63 49.81
CA LYS A 49 10.41 40.21 51.14
C LYS A 49 9.67 39.32 52.13
N LEU A 50 10.42 38.77 53.09
CA LEU A 50 9.87 37.99 54.19
C LEU A 50 9.88 38.83 55.46
N ARG A 51 8.82 38.70 56.25
CA ARG A 51 8.77 39.21 57.62
C ARG A 51 7.93 38.29 58.48
N VAL A 52 8.26 38.17 59.75
CA VAL A 52 7.31 37.62 60.73
C VAL A 52 6.18 38.63 60.87
N ALA A 53 4.95 38.22 60.57
CA ALA A 53 3.75 39.05 60.71
C ALA A 53 3.27 39.06 62.17
N SER A 54 3.17 37.88 62.78
CA SER A 54 2.74 37.71 64.16
C SER A 54 3.29 36.42 64.75
N MET A 55 3.41 36.40 66.08
CA MET A 55 3.56 35.17 66.86
C MET A 55 2.36 35.06 67.80
N THR A 56 1.70 33.91 67.81
CA THR A 56 0.51 33.64 68.61
C THR A 56 0.74 32.40 69.45
N THR A 57 0.69 32.55 70.77
CA THR A 57 0.68 31.41 71.69
C THR A 57 -0.74 30.91 71.82
N VAL A 58 -0.93 29.61 71.61
CA VAL A 58 -2.23 28.93 71.71
C VAL A 58 -2.14 27.79 72.71
N ARG A 59 -3.25 27.48 73.35
CA ARG A 59 -3.42 26.32 74.22
C ARG A 59 -4.55 25.46 73.67
N PHE A 60 -4.33 24.16 73.62
CA PHE A 60 -5.39 23.23 73.25
C PHE A 60 -6.16 22.86 74.52
N VAL A 61 -7.44 23.22 74.57
CA VAL A 61 -8.32 22.91 75.69
C VAL A 61 -9.26 21.80 75.23
N GLU A 62 -9.29 20.73 76.02
CA GLU A 62 -10.25 19.65 75.84
C GLU A 62 -11.65 20.16 76.20
N LYS A 63 -12.57 20.11 75.24
CA LYS A 63 -13.99 20.42 75.46
C LYS A 63 -14.82 19.21 75.07
N GLU A 64 -15.75 18.84 75.92
CA GLU A 64 -16.80 17.90 75.56
C GLU A 64 -17.89 18.67 74.82
N ILE A 65 -18.13 18.29 73.57
CA ILE A 65 -19.31 18.76 72.84
C ILE A 65 -20.34 17.63 72.76
N TYR A 66 -21.58 17.97 73.03
CA TYR A 66 -22.72 17.08 72.81
C TYR A 66 -23.28 17.40 71.44
N ILE A 67 -23.22 16.44 70.52
CA ILE A 67 -23.77 16.60 69.18
C ILE A 67 -25.21 16.12 69.22
N ASP A 68 -26.17 17.04 69.27
CA ASP A 68 -27.58 16.71 69.06
C ASP A 68 -27.81 16.43 67.57
N VAL A 69 -27.91 15.14 67.21
CA VAL A 69 -28.30 14.74 65.86
C VAL A 69 -29.78 15.06 65.67
N ILE A 70 -30.09 16.07 64.84
CA ILE A 70 -31.46 16.45 64.54
C ILE A 70 -32.10 15.33 63.69
N PRO A 71 -33.25 14.75 64.11
CA PRO A 71 -33.91 13.67 63.35
C PRO A 71 -34.34 14.15 61.96
N GLY A 72 -33.74 13.58 60.90
CA GLY A 72 -34.13 13.87 59.50
C GLY A 72 -33.00 13.90 58.47
N GLU A 73 -31.74 13.99 58.89
CA GLU A 73 -30.56 14.03 58.00
C GLU A 73 -29.58 12.86 58.23
N VAL A 74 -30.07 11.68 58.62
CA VAL A 74 -29.22 10.48 58.76
C VAL A 74 -29.16 9.76 57.40
N PRO A 75 -27.97 9.58 56.79
CA PRO A 75 -27.82 8.81 55.57
C PRO A 75 -28.38 7.38 55.72
N GLU A 76 -29.08 6.87 54.70
CA GLU A 76 -29.60 5.50 54.68
C GLU A 76 -28.49 4.47 55.01
N GLY A 77 -28.60 3.79 56.16
CA GLY A 77 -27.68 2.72 56.58
C GLY A 77 -27.09 2.84 57.99
N LEU A 78 -27.34 3.94 58.72
CA LEU A 78 -26.94 4.08 60.13
C LEU A 78 -28.16 3.86 61.05
N GLU A 79 -28.08 2.88 61.95
CA GLU A 79 -29.14 2.56 62.91
C GLU A 79 -29.30 3.71 63.93
N ASN A 80 -30.55 4.12 64.20
CA ASN A 80 -30.91 5.17 65.14
C ASN A 80 -30.75 4.66 66.59
N GLU A 81 -29.54 4.73 67.15
CA GLU A 81 -29.34 4.71 68.60
C GLU A 81 -29.18 6.15 69.09
N THR A 82 -30.25 6.68 69.70
CA THR A 82 -30.27 8.00 70.33
C THR A 82 -29.56 7.97 71.69
N GLU A 83 -28.25 7.74 71.69
CA GLU A 83 -27.39 8.06 72.83
C GLU A 83 -26.53 9.27 72.47
N THR A 84 -26.65 10.34 73.25
CA THR A 84 -25.85 11.56 73.10
C THR A 84 -24.42 11.24 73.55
N GLU A 85 -23.59 10.67 72.68
CA GLU A 85 -22.18 10.48 72.99
C GLU A 85 -21.48 11.85 73.05
N ALA A 86 -20.86 12.15 74.20
CA ALA A 86 -19.99 13.30 74.33
C ALA A 86 -18.76 13.06 73.43
N VAL A 87 -18.57 13.91 72.43
CA VAL A 87 -17.36 13.88 71.61
C VAL A 87 -16.36 14.86 72.21
N THR A 88 -15.22 14.33 72.64
CA THR A 88 -14.09 15.14 73.04
C THR A 88 -13.48 15.84 71.82
N VAL A 89 -13.55 17.16 71.79
CA VAL A 89 -12.85 18.00 70.80
C VAL A 89 -11.77 18.84 71.46
N TRP A 90 -10.68 19.07 70.75
CA TRP A 90 -9.62 19.96 71.19
C TRP A 90 -9.84 21.33 70.55
N GLU A 91 -10.22 22.32 71.34
CA GLU A 91 -10.37 23.69 70.87
C GLU A 91 -9.06 24.46 71.07
N GLU A 92 -8.67 25.23 70.05
CA GLU A 92 -7.53 26.13 70.13
C GLU A 92 -7.94 27.44 70.79
N GLU A 93 -7.43 27.69 72.00
CA GLU A 93 -7.61 28.94 72.72
C GLU A 93 -6.38 29.84 72.52
N VAL A 94 -6.59 31.06 72.01
CA VAL A 94 -5.53 32.05 71.86
C VAL A 94 -5.17 32.63 73.23
N VAL A 95 -3.96 32.35 73.70
CA VAL A 95 -3.45 32.85 74.99
C VAL A 95 -2.93 34.28 74.83
N ARG A 96 -2.16 34.53 73.76
CA ARG A 96 -1.52 35.83 73.50
C ARG A 96 -1.06 35.93 72.05
N THR A 97 -1.04 37.15 71.52
CA THR A 97 -0.47 37.46 70.19
C THR A 97 0.45 38.66 70.29
N VAL A 98 1.63 38.57 69.68
CA VAL A 98 2.52 39.71 69.45
C VAL A 98 2.66 39.95 67.96
N GLN A 99 2.74 41.22 67.56
CA GLN A 99 3.02 41.60 66.18
C GLN A 99 4.52 41.54 65.91
N GLY A 100 4.90 41.05 64.72
CA GLY A 100 6.31 40.89 64.35
C GLY A 100 6.99 39.70 65.03
N GLY A 101 8.33 39.69 64.96
CA GLY A 101 9.22 38.67 65.53
C GLY A 101 9.59 38.88 67.00
N GLY A 102 8.90 39.79 67.69
CA GLY A 102 9.23 40.21 69.06
C GLY A 102 9.06 39.09 70.10
N PRO A 103 9.58 39.28 71.32
CA PRO A 103 9.58 38.25 72.34
C PRO A 103 8.16 37.87 72.80
N ILE A 104 7.85 36.57 72.80
CA ILE A 104 6.59 35.99 73.30
C ILE A 104 6.89 34.90 74.33
N ASP A 105 6.22 34.93 75.49
CA ASP A 105 6.35 33.85 76.47
C ASP A 105 5.41 32.71 76.15
N VAL A 106 5.90 31.49 76.38
CA VAL A 106 5.22 30.23 76.09
C VAL A 106 5.26 29.38 77.35
N GLY A 107 4.08 29.01 77.83
CA GLY A 107 3.90 28.13 78.96
C GLY A 107 4.08 26.65 78.60
N ARG A 108 4.16 25.83 79.64
CA ARG A 108 4.12 24.37 79.50
C ARG A 108 2.81 23.95 78.83
N SER A 109 2.88 23.03 77.87
CA SER A 109 1.73 22.55 77.09
C SER A 109 1.06 23.57 76.17
N GLU A 110 1.65 24.77 75.99
CA GLU A 110 1.22 25.71 74.96
C GLU A 110 1.94 25.41 73.63
N ALA A 111 1.40 25.92 72.53
CA ALA A 111 2.01 25.91 71.21
C ALA A 111 2.19 27.35 70.71
N VAL A 112 3.12 27.57 69.81
CA VAL A 112 3.33 28.87 69.15
C VAL A 112 3.11 28.73 67.67
N LYS A 113 2.22 29.56 67.14
CA LYS A 113 2.01 29.80 65.72
C LYS A 113 2.79 31.05 65.31
N VAL A 114 3.68 30.91 64.34
CA VAL A 114 4.46 32.01 63.75
C VAL A 114 3.93 32.25 62.36
N ASP A 115 3.23 33.35 62.17
CA ASP A 115 2.73 33.77 60.87
C ASP A 115 3.85 34.51 60.14
N VAL A 116 4.24 34.01 58.97
CA VAL A 116 5.23 34.62 58.09
C VAL A 116 4.49 35.29 56.94
N SER A 117 4.70 36.61 56.80
CA SER A 117 4.22 37.42 55.68
C SER A 117 5.27 37.44 54.57
N ILE A 118 4.82 37.15 53.36
CA ILE A 118 5.62 36.98 52.17
C ILE A 118 5.11 37.96 51.12
N GLU A 119 5.95 38.89 50.68
CA GLU A 119 5.63 39.86 49.64
C GLU A 119 6.55 39.62 48.44
N VAL A 120 5.97 39.29 47.28
CA VAL A 120 6.72 39.17 46.02
C VAL A 120 6.93 40.56 45.43
N THR A 121 8.18 41.02 45.41
CA THR A 121 8.57 42.37 44.98
C THR A 121 9.11 42.43 43.55
N ASP A 122 9.54 41.30 42.96
CA ASP A 122 9.91 41.20 41.54
C ASP A 122 8.96 40.24 40.80
N PRO A 123 8.24 40.67 39.76
CA PRO A 123 7.39 39.78 38.95
C PRO A 123 8.15 38.67 38.23
N ARG A 124 9.49 38.73 38.17
CA ARG A 124 10.38 37.69 37.62
C ARG A 124 10.85 36.69 38.66
N PHE A 125 10.46 36.85 39.93
CA PHE A 125 10.75 35.86 40.96
C PHE A 125 10.36 34.46 40.45
N ARG A 126 11.25 33.47 40.59
CA ARG A 126 11.02 32.08 40.15
C ARG A 126 10.98 31.11 41.31
N ARG A 127 11.99 31.18 42.17
CA ARG A 127 12.15 30.36 43.36
C ARG A 127 13.00 31.12 44.35
N GLY A 128 12.70 30.94 45.63
CA GLY A 128 13.43 31.53 46.73
C GLY A 128 13.44 30.56 47.89
N THR A 129 14.55 30.55 48.62
CA THR A 129 14.62 29.82 49.87
C THR A 129 14.94 30.79 50.99
N GLY A 130 14.34 30.53 52.14
CA GLY A 130 14.58 31.25 53.37
C GLY A 130 14.63 30.28 54.54
N VAL A 131 14.89 30.83 55.71
CA VAL A 131 14.83 30.11 56.96
C VAL A 131 14.10 30.99 57.97
N LEU A 132 13.09 30.43 58.63
CA LEU A 132 12.53 31.02 59.85
C LEU A 132 13.37 30.52 61.02
N MET A 133 14.07 31.43 61.66
CA MET A 133 14.90 31.20 62.84
C MET A 133 14.10 31.52 64.09
N ILE A 134 13.93 30.55 64.97
CA ILE A 134 13.24 30.73 66.25
C ILE A 134 14.25 30.52 67.37
N THR A 135 14.48 31.56 68.16
CA THR A 135 15.47 31.55 69.25
C THR A 135 14.79 31.61 70.60
N SER A 136 15.45 31.05 71.62
CA SER A 136 15.03 31.15 73.00
C SER A 136 16.23 31.15 73.93
N GLY A 137 16.11 31.81 75.09
CA GLY A 137 17.11 31.72 76.16
C GLY A 137 17.27 30.31 76.75
N VAL A 138 16.34 29.40 76.48
CA VAL A 138 16.39 28.00 76.95
C VAL A 138 16.86 27.01 75.88
N PHE A 139 16.99 27.43 74.62
CA PHE A 139 17.48 26.55 73.55
C PHE A 139 18.99 26.70 73.40
N GLU A 140 19.73 25.58 73.42
CA GLU A 140 21.18 25.59 73.14
C GLU A 140 21.49 26.03 71.71
N ARG A 141 20.55 25.81 70.77
CA ARG A 141 20.65 26.21 69.36
C ARG A 141 19.31 26.73 68.86
N PRO A 142 19.30 27.77 68.02
CA PRO A 142 18.07 28.19 67.32
C PRO A 142 17.42 27.06 66.54
N ILE A 143 16.08 27.06 66.48
CA ILE A 143 15.30 26.18 65.60
C ILE A 143 15.25 26.83 64.23
N ALA A 144 15.78 26.14 63.21
CA ALA A 144 15.76 26.59 61.82
C ALA A 144 14.66 25.84 61.06
N VAL A 145 13.65 26.57 60.57
CA VAL A 145 12.58 26.02 59.74
C VAL A 145 12.85 26.43 58.29
N PRO A 146 13.17 25.49 57.37
CA PRO A 146 13.38 25.82 55.98
C PRO A 146 12.06 26.31 55.35
N LEU A 147 12.15 27.41 54.63
CA LEU A 147 11.07 28.00 53.84
C LEU A 147 11.44 27.90 52.36
N VAL A 148 10.58 27.29 51.55
CA VAL A 148 10.76 27.23 50.10
C VAL A 148 9.57 27.92 49.45
N PHE A 149 9.89 28.91 48.60
CA PHE A 149 8.93 29.69 47.85
C PHE A 149 9.13 29.46 46.37
N GLN A 150 8.06 29.30 45.63
CA GLN A 150 8.13 29.16 44.18
C GLN A 150 7.06 30.02 43.50
N SER A 151 7.43 30.73 42.42
CA SER A 151 6.46 31.43 41.60
C SER A 151 5.74 30.44 40.69
N GLY A 152 4.42 30.49 40.67
CA GLY A 152 3.59 29.71 39.74
C GLY A 152 2.57 30.60 39.05
N SER A 153 2.07 30.10 37.92
CA SER A 153 0.85 30.62 37.29
C SER A 153 -0.24 29.61 37.54
N LEU A 154 -1.40 30.08 38.00
CA LEU A 154 -2.59 29.25 38.10
C LEU A 154 -3.34 29.35 36.77
N VAL A 155 -3.52 28.22 36.10
CA VAL A 155 -4.25 28.13 34.83
C VAL A 155 -5.35 27.09 34.98
N ASP A 156 -6.59 27.51 34.78
CA ASP A 156 -7.73 26.61 34.68
C ASP A 156 -7.83 26.07 33.26
N PHE A 157 -8.20 24.81 33.10
CA PHE A 157 -8.53 24.27 31.78
C PHE A 157 -9.77 23.38 31.77
N SER A 158 -10.41 23.36 30.60
CA SER A 158 -11.56 22.53 30.27
C SER A 158 -11.42 21.97 28.85
N VAL A 159 -12.09 20.85 28.62
CA VAL A 159 -12.14 20.15 27.33
C VAL A 159 -13.60 19.99 26.94
N ALA A 160 -13.97 20.36 25.71
CA ALA A 160 -15.34 20.28 25.23
C ALA A 160 -15.40 19.80 23.76
N PRO A 161 -16.34 18.91 23.40
CA PRO A 161 -17.27 18.23 24.32
C PRO A 161 -16.54 17.18 25.18
N GLY A 162 -17.15 16.79 26.30
CA GLY A 162 -16.65 15.73 27.19
C GLY A 162 -16.96 14.31 26.70
N GLU A 163 -17.89 14.18 25.75
CA GLU A 163 -18.27 12.93 25.11
C GLU A 163 -18.21 13.08 23.58
N LEU A 164 -17.70 12.04 22.92
CA LEU A 164 -17.49 11.96 21.48
C LEU A 164 -18.00 10.62 20.95
N GLY A 165 -18.41 10.59 19.68
CA GLY A 165 -18.80 9.36 19.00
C GLY A 165 -18.32 9.37 17.56
N GLU A 166 -17.64 8.31 17.14
CA GLU A 166 -17.05 8.23 15.79
C GLU A 166 -16.85 6.77 15.34
N GLU A 167 -16.72 6.53 14.04
CA GLU A 167 -16.46 5.20 13.48
C GLU A 167 -14.96 4.83 13.53
N GLN A 168 -14.66 3.52 13.55
CA GLN A 168 -13.32 2.99 13.31
C GLN A 168 -12.72 3.57 12.01
N GLY A 169 -11.51 4.13 12.08
CA GLY A 169 -10.87 4.85 10.96
C GLY A 169 -11.24 6.33 10.84
N GLY A 170 -12.17 6.83 11.67
CA GLY A 170 -12.62 8.21 11.66
C GLY A 170 -11.69 9.18 12.41
N VAL A 171 -12.06 10.46 12.38
CA VAL A 171 -11.34 11.55 13.04
C VAL A 171 -12.35 12.46 13.73
N VAL A 172 -12.18 12.65 15.02
CA VAL A 172 -13.08 13.46 15.85
C VAL A 172 -12.29 14.56 16.56
N SER A 173 -12.89 15.71 16.87
CA SER A 173 -12.17 16.85 17.43
C SER A 173 -12.73 17.33 18.78
N VAL A 174 -11.84 17.80 19.65
CA VAL A 174 -12.16 18.50 20.91
C VAL A 174 -11.60 19.91 20.90
N THR A 175 -12.25 20.80 21.65
CA THR A 175 -11.76 22.14 21.97
C THR A 175 -11.20 22.15 23.38
N ILE A 176 -9.91 22.46 23.50
CA ILE A 176 -9.23 22.69 24.77
C ILE A 176 -9.28 24.18 25.06
N SER A 177 -9.84 24.57 26.20
CA SER A 177 -9.90 25.96 26.67
C SER A 177 -9.03 26.12 27.90
N ALA A 178 -8.18 27.14 27.91
CA ALA A 178 -7.26 27.45 29.00
C ALA A 178 -7.44 28.91 29.43
N SER A 179 -7.59 29.16 30.73
CA SER A 179 -7.81 30.50 31.29
C SER A 179 -6.81 30.76 32.40
N HIS A 180 -6.01 31.81 32.23
CA HIS A 180 -5.10 32.28 33.26
C HIS A 180 -5.89 32.90 34.42
N ARG A 181 -5.64 32.43 35.65
CA ARG A 181 -6.27 32.93 36.87
C ARG A 181 -5.39 33.90 37.63
N SER A 182 -4.12 33.56 37.83
CA SER A 182 -3.17 34.36 38.62
C SER A 182 -1.72 33.99 38.33
N GLY A 183 -0.77 34.87 38.71
CA GLY A 183 0.66 34.69 38.47
C GLY A 183 1.18 35.31 37.17
N PRO A 184 2.46 35.09 36.80
CA PRO A 184 3.03 35.60 35.54
C PRO A 184 2.41 34.89 34.32
N GLY A 185 2.74 35.35 33.12
CA GLY A 185 2.39 34.61 31.89
C GLY A 185 3.00 33.19 31.89
N ALA A 186 2.28 32.24 31.32
CA ALA A 186 2.63 30.82 31.30
C ALA A 186 2.48 30.23 29.90
N GLU A 187 3.29 29.22 29.60
CA GLU A 187 3.06 28.33 28.47
C GLU A 187 2.57 26.99 29.02
N VAL A 188 1.40 26.56 28.58
CA VAL A 188 0.79 25.27 28.92
C VAL A 188 0.78 24.38 27.68
N THR A 189 1.04 23.09 27.90
CA THR A 189 1.07 22.05 26.87
C THR A 189 0.06 20.98 27.24
N TYR A 190 -0.82 20.62 26.32
CA TYR A 190 -1.79 19.55 26.49
C TYR A 190 -1.38 18.34 25.67
N GLU A 191 -1.29 17.18 26.29
CA GLU A 191 -0.89 15.91 25.68
C GLU A 191 -1.96 14.84 25.98
N LEU A 192 -2.17 13.93 25.03
CA LEU A 192 -2.98 12.75 25.27
C LEU A 192 -2.14 11.71 26.02
N ILE A 193 -2.68 11.21 27.13
CA ILE A 193 -2.18 10.03 27.82
C ILE A 193 -3.22 8.94 27.57
N GLY A 194 -2.85 7.95 26.76
CA GLY A 194 -3.66 6.76 26.60
C GLY A 194 -3.61 5.91 27.87
N ASP A 195 -4.75 5.38 28.28
CA ASP A 195 -4.75 4.15 29.07
C ASP A 195 -4.45 2.96 28.12
N ALA A 196 -4.10 1.79 28.64
CA ALA A 196 -3.69 0.63 27.82
C ALA A 196 -4.70 0.25 26.72
N GLU A 197 -5.98 0.57 26.91
CA GLU A 197 -7.06 0.34 25.94
C GLU A 197 -7.12 1.43 24.85
N ALA A 198 -6.65 2.64 25.15
CA ALA A 198 -6.60 3.79 24.24
C ALA A 198 -5.24 3.94 23.50
N ASP A 199 -4.29 3.02 23.70
CA ASP A 199 -2.89 3.06 23.21
C ASP A 199 -2.73 3.28 21.69
N ARG A 200 -3.81 3.11 20.91
CA ARG A 200 -3.78 3.28 19.46
C ARG A 200 -4.48 4.54 18.95
N ILE A 201 -5.21 5.26 19.82
CA ILE A 201 -5.83 6.54 19.48
C ILE A 201 -4.76 7.61 19.57
N THR A 202 -4.59 8.39 18.50
CA THR A 202 -3.57 9.43 18.44
C THR A 202 -4.20 10.81 18.42
N MET A 203 -3.54 11.78 19.05
CA MET A 203 -3.94 13.18 19.03
C MET A 203 -3.14 13.96 17.98
N GLU A 204 -3.80 14.84 17.23
CA GLU A 204 -3.19 15.75 16.26
C GLU A 204 -3.57 17.21 16.54
N PRO A 205 -2.59 18.10 16.75
CA PRO A 205 -1.17 17.78 16.92
C PRO A 205 -0.92 16.91 18.17
N ALA A 206 0.19 16.17 18.20
CA ALA A 206 0.54 15.28 19.33
C ALA A 206 0.62 16.02 20.68
N ALA A 207 0.86 17.33 20.64
CA ALA A 207 0.73 18.22 21.78
C ALA A 207 0.17 19.57 21.34
N VAL A 208 -0.73 20.14 22.14
CA VAL A 208 -1.31 21.48 21.92
C VAL A 208 -0.64 22.45 22.88
N ARG A 209 0.02 23.49 22.37
CA ARG A 209 0.70 24.50 23.20
C ARG A 209 -0.05 25.83 23.18
N LEU A 210 -0.34 26.37 24.36
CA LEU A 210 -0.98 27.68 24.53
C LEU A 210 -0.09 28.56 25.42
N LYS A 211 0.34 29.70 24.86
CA LYS A 211 0.98 30.76 25.64
C LYS A 211 -0.10 31.71 26.17
N LEU A 212 -0.20 31.86 27.48
CA LEU A 212 -1.18 32.67 28.19
C LEU A 212 -0.49 33.83 28.91
N GLU A 213 -0.91 35.06 28.63
CA GLU A 213 -0.54 36.22 29.44
C GLU A 213 -1.53 36.39 30.61
N PRO A 214 -1.24 37.22 31.63
CA PRO A 214 -2.14 37.42 32.76
C PRO A 214 -3.55 37.88 32.34
N GLY A 215 -4.56 37.12 32.73
CA GLY A 215 -5.97 37.35 32.37
C GLY A 215 -6.41 36.79 31.01
N ASP A 216 -5.51 36.19 30.23
CA ASP A 216 -5.85 35.56 28.94
C ASP A 216 -6.80 34.37 29.13
N SER A 217 -7.69 34.18 28.15
CA SER A 217 -8.39 32.92 27.89
C SER A 217 -8.19 32.53 26.43
N LYS A 218 -7.66 31.33 26.18
CA LYS A 218 -7.36 30.83 24.83
C LYS A 218 -7.98 29.47 24.58
N LYS A 219 -8.23 29.18 23.31
CA LYS A 219 -8.78 27.91 22.84
C LYS A 219 -7.90 27.33 21.76
N ALA A 220 -7.84 26.00 21.71
CA ALA A 220 -7.23 25.25 20.62
C ALA A 220 -8.05 24.00 20.30
N ILE A 221 -7.94 23.53 19.06
CA ILE A 221 -8.60 22.32 18.59
C ILE A 221 -7.55 21.19 18.52
N ALA A 222 -7.90 20.03 19.09
CA ALA A 222 -7.14 18.80 18.94
C ALA A 222 -8.04 17.76 18.26
N ALA A 223 -7.48 17.01 17.31
CA ALA A 223 -8.18 15.93 16.64
C ALA A 223 -7.68 14.57 17.13
N PHE A 224 -8.58 13.64 17.43
CA PHE A 224 -8.27 12.24 17.73
C PHE A 224 -8.49 11.39 16.48
N ARG A 225 -7.46 10.65 16.07
CA ARG A 225 -7.57 9.65 14.99
C ARG A 225 -7.81 8.27 15.59
N ILE A 226 -8.84 7.60 15.07
CA ILE A 226 -9.27 6.28 15.55
C ILE A 226 -8.80 5.23 14.53
N PRO A 227 -7.96 4.27 14.92
CA PRO A 227 -7.57 3.18 14.03
C PRO A 227 -8.76 2.33 13.58
N ARG A 228 -8.65 1.69 12.40
CA ARG A 228 -9.68 0.78 11.90
C ARG A 228 -9.87 -0.48 12.76
N ASP A 229 -8.86 -0.85 13.53
CA ASP A 229 -8.84 -2.01 14.42
C ASP A 229 -9.06 -1.64 15.89
N CYS A 230 -9.47 -0.40 16.19
CA CYS A 230 -9.84 0.02 17.53
C CYS A 230 -11.11 -0.71 17.99
N ALA A 231 -11.18 -1.22 19.22
CA ALA A 231 -12.35 -1.94 19.72
C ALA A 231 -13.60 -1.05 19.69
N PRO A 232 -14.77 -1.54 19.19
CA PRO A 232 -15.99 -0.75 19.05
C PRO A 232 -16.74 -0.62 20.39
N GLU A 233 -16.10 0.03 21.35
CA GLU A 233 -16.60 0.24 22.71
C GLU A 233 -16.29 1.67 23.19
N GLY A 234 -16.58 1.98 24.46
CA GLY A 234 -16.28 3.26 25.07
C GLY A 234 -14.83 3.32 25.53
N HIS A 235 -14.10 4.34 25.08
CA HIS A 235 -12.71 4.61 25.45
C HIS A 235 -12.62 5.86 26.32
N THR A 236 -11.79 5.81 27.35
CA THR A 236 -11.51 6.95 28.22
C THR A 236 -10.18 7.60 27.80
N LEU A 237 -10.25 8.82 27.29
CA LEU A 237 -9.08 9.60 26.85
C LEU A 237 -8.71 10.60 27.93
N ARG A 238 -7.45 10.60 28.36
CA ARG A 238 -6.96 11.49 29.42
C ARG A 238 -6.09 12.57 28.80
N ILE A 239 -6.53 13.82 28.87
CA ILE A 239 -5.76 14.98 28.42
C ILE A 239 -5.03 15.57 29.60
N LEU A 240 -3.71 15.50 29.56
CA LEU A 240 -2.83 16.02 30.59
C LEU A 240 -2.38 17.44 30.26
N GLN A 241 -2.55 18.37 31.20
CA GLN A 241 -1.87 19.66 31.17
C GLN A 241 -0.46 19.56 31.76
N ARG A 242 0.54 20.04 31.03
CA ARG A 242 1.91 20.30 31.47
C ARG A 242 2.23 21.78 31.39
N GLY A 243 3.08 22.28 32.27
CA GLY A 243 3.34 23.71 32.39
C GLY A 243 2.22 24.43 33.14
N ALA A 244 2.53 25.61 33.69
CA ALA A 244 1.78 26.26 34.77
C ALA A 244 1.69 25.35 36.03
N PHE A 245 2.46 25.70 37.08
CA PHE A 245 2.51 24.93 38.33
C PHE A 245 1.13 24.89 39.01
N PRO A 246 0.71 23.72 39.47
CA PRO A 246 0.27 23.55 40.85
C PRO A 246 1.42 22.94 41.66
N ALA A 247 1.45 23.23 42.95
CA ALA A 247 2.44 22.65 43.87
C ALA A 247 2.38 21.11 43.88
N ASP A 248 1.22 20.53 43.55
CA ASP A 248 0.91 19.18 44.01
C ASP A 248 0.27 18.22 42.97
N GLY A 249 0.22 18.53 41.66
CA GLY A 249 -0.39 17.53 40.77
C GLY A 249 -0.48 17.83 39.27
N TRP A 250 -0.46 16.75 38.51
CA TRP A 250 -0.89 16.72 37.12
C TRP A 250 -2.38 17.10 37.04
N HIS A 251 -2.73 18.18 36.34
CA HIS A 251 -4.14 18.47 36.08
C HIS A 251 -4.60 17.69 34.85
N GLU A 252 -5.61 16.85 35.05
CA GLU A 252 -6.14 15.96 34.03
C GLU A 252 -7.62 16.26 33.75
N ARG A 253 -8.01 16.10 32.49
CA ARG A 253 -9.40 16.05 32.07
C ARG A 253 -9.63 14.81 31.23
N THR A 254 -10.78 14.20 31.45
CA THR A 254 -11.20 12.98 30.78
C THR A 254 -12.19 13.31 29.67
N VAL A 255 -12.06 12.65 28.53
CA VAL A 255 -13.01 12.67 27.41
C VAL A 255 -13.43 11.23 27.13
N THR A 256 -14.73 10.97 27.08
CA THR A 256 -15.27 9.65 26.70
C THR A 256 -15.45 9.59 25.18
N LEU A 257 -14.90 8.58 24.53
CA LEU A 257 -15.02 8.34 23.09
C LEU A 257 -15.75 7.03 22.83
N HIS A 258 -16.92 7.08 22.20
CA HIS A 258 -17.66 5.91 21.74
C HIS A 258 -17.25 5.55 20.30
N VAL A 259 -16.55 4.42 20.14
CA VAL A 259 -16.13 3.94 18.82
C VAL A 259 -17.18 3.00 18.25
N ARG A 260 -17.64 3.28 17.03
CA ARG A 260 -18.57 2.41 16.29
C ARG A 260 -17.80 1.54 15.29
N PRO A 261 -18.22 0.28 15.04
CA PRO A 261 -17.61 -0.54 14.00
C PRO A 261 -17.69 0.20 12.65
N ALA A 262 -16.59 0.22 11.90
CA ALA A 262 -16.67 0.69 10.52
C ALA A 262 -17.61 -0.24 9.75
N PRO A 263 -18.43 0.28 8.83
CA PRO A 263 -19.13 -0.58 7.89
C PRO A 263 -18.10 -1.47 7.19
N PRO A 264 -18.41 -2.77 6.97
CA PRO A 264 -17.48 -3.65 6.27
C PRO A 264 -17.11 -2.99 4.94
N PRO A 265 -15.82 -3.01 4.54
CA PRO A 265 -15.41 -2.43 3.28
C PRO A 265 -16.28 -3.03 2.18
N ALA A 266 -16.79 -2.17 1.29
CA ALA A 266 -17.59 -2.65 0.16
C ALA A 266 -16.82 -3.78 -0.54
N PRO A 267 -17.49 -4.88 -0.92
CA PRO A 267 -16.82 -5.96 -1.62
C PRO A 267 -16.12 -5.37 -2.83
N ARG A 268 -14.83 -5.69 -2.96
CA ARG A 268 -14.06 -5.22 -4.11
C ARG A 268 -14.78 -5.67 -5.37
N PRO A 269 -14.97 -4.80 -6.37
CA PRO A 269 -15.58 -5.22 -7.61
C PRO A 269 -14.73 -6.36 -8.18
N THR A 270 -15.39 -7.44 -8.59
CA THR A 270 -14.74 -8.60 -9.20
C THR A 270 -15.00 -8.57 -10.69
N LEU A 271 -13.97 -8.85 -11.49
CA LEU A 271 -14.15 -9.06 -12.91
C LEU A 271 -14.98 -10.33 -13.13
N SER A 272 -16.15 -10.21 -13.72
CA SER A 272 -16.95 -11.39 -14.08
C SER A 272 -16.29 -12.14 -15.24
N LEU A 273 -16.45 -13.47 -15.27
CA LEU A 273 -15.92 -14.30 -16.36
C LEU A 273 -16.52 -13.93 -17.72
N GLU A 274 -17.81 -13.58 -17.75
CA GLU A 274 -18.52 -13.16 -18.97
C GLU A 274 -17.92 -11.86 -19.53
N THR A 275 -17.82 -10.83 -18.69
CA THR A 275 -17.21 -9.55 -19.08
C THR A 275 -15.75 -9.73 -19.52
N ALA A 276 -15.00 -10.61 -18.85
CA ALA A 276 -13.63 -10.94 -19.24
C ALA A 276 -13.57 -11.60 -20.62
N ARG A 277 -14.45 -12.58 -20.91
CA ARG A 277 -14.53 -13.25 -22.21
C ARG A 277 -14.84 -12.27 -23.33
N ASP A 278 -15.85 -11.43 -23.15
CA ASP A 278 -16.24 -10.44 -24.15
C ASP A 278 -15.12 -9.45 -24.43
N SER A 279 -14.49 -8.94 -23.37
CA SER A 279 -13.39 -7.98 -23.49
C SER A 279 -12.18 -8.60 -24.21
N ILE A 280 -11.79 -9.82 -23.82
CA ILE A 280 -10.70 -10.57 -24.46
C ILE A 280 -11.03 -10.86 -25.93
N GLN A 281 -12.27 -11.26 -26.24
CA GLN A 281 -12.71 -11.56 -27.60
C GLN A 281 -12.71 -10.32 -28.49
N GLN A 282 -13.21 -9.19 -27.98
CA GLN A 282 -13.17 -7.91 -28.71
C GLN A 282 -11.73 -7.48 -28.98
N GLU A 283 -10.85 -7.60 -27.99
CA GLU A 283 -9.42 -7.32 -28.15
C GLU A 283 -8.80 -8.24 -29.21
N TYR A 284 -9.09 -9.54 -29.16
CA TYR A 284 -8.59 -10.51 -30.14
C TYR A 284 -9.01 -10.15 -31.57
N LEU A 285 -10.28 -9.82 -31.79
CA LEU A 285 -10.77 -9.39 -33.10
C LEU A 285 -10.14 -8.07 -33.56
N ARG A 286 -9.90 -7.12 -32.64
CA ARG A 286 -9.19 -5.87 -32.92
C ARG A 286 -7.75 -6.09 -33.41
N HIS A 287 -7.11 -7.16 -32.96
CA HIS A 287 -5.78 -7.58 -33.42
C HIS A 287 -5.79 -8.48 -34.66
N GLY A 288 -6.92 -8.56 -35.39
CA GLY A 288 -7.05 -9.32 -36.62
C GLY A 288 -7.50 -10.78 -36.43
N GLY A 289 -7.86 -11.16 -35.20
CA GLY A 289 -8.35 -12.51 -34.90
C GLY A 289 -7.36 -13.60 -35.33
N PRO A 290 -7.83 -14.69 -35.97
CA PRO A 290 -6.98 -15.78 -36.45
C PRO A 290 -5.84 -15.35 -37.38
N SER A 291 -6.09 -14.32 -38.19
CA SER A 291 -5.14 -13.77 -39.15
C SER A 291 -4.17 -12.77 -38.54
N GLY A 292 -4.38 -12.40 -37.27
CA GLY A 292 -3.54 -11.52 -36.49
C GLY A 292 -2.27 -12.19 -35.96
N ARG A 293 -1.42 -11.39 -35.31
CA ARG A 293 -0.15 -11.85 -34.72
C ARG A 293 -0.32 -12.85 -33.57
N LEU A 294 -1.46 -12.82 -32.88
CA LEU A 294 -1.76 -13.75 -31.79
C LEU A 294 -2.09 -15.15 -32.33
N GLY A 295 -2.68 -15.25 -33.52
CA GLY A 295 -3.14 -16.53 -34.07
C GLY A 295 -4.26 -17.16 -33.27
N TYR A 296 -4.42 -18.47 -33.38
CA TYR A 296 -5.54 -19.17 -32.73
C TYR A 296 -5.41 -19.28 -31.20
N PRO A 297 -6.54 -19.29 -30.46
CA PRO A 297 -6.55 -19.51 -29.02
C PRO A 297 -6.10 -20.93 -28.67
N THR A 298 -5.32 -21.05 -27.60
CA THR A 298 -4.74 -22.31 -27.11
C THR A 298 -5.26 -22.68 -25.71
N SER A 299 -6.01 -21.78 -25.06
CA SER A 299 -6.60 -21.99 -23.74
C SER A 299 -8.00 -21.35 -23.65
N PRO A 300 -8.83 -21.75 -22.68
CA PRO A 300 -10.00 -20.94 -22.33
C PRO A 300 -9.55 -19.66 -21.61
N VAL A 301 -10.47 -18.73 -21.35
CA VAL A 301 -10.22 -17.64 -20.39
C VAL A 301 -10.08 -18.23 -19.00
N LYS A 302 -8.96 -17.93 -18.33
CA LYS A 302 -8.69 -18.30 -16.94
C LYS A 302 -8.76 -17.07 -16.06
N MET A 303 -9.49 -17.15 -14.96
CA MET A 303 -9.56 -16.10 -13.94
C MET A 303 -8.45 -16.30 -12.91
N SER A 304 -7.87 -15.20 -12.44
CA SER A 304 -7.00 -15.19 -11.26
C SER A 304 -7.81 -15.53 -10.00
N PRO A 305 -7.22 -16.25 -9.02
CA PRO A 305 -7.88 -16.55 -7.74
C PRO A 305 -8.36 -15.32 -6.98
N PHE A 306 -7.75 -14.15 -7.22
CA PHE A 306 -8.06 -12.89 -6.54
C PHE A 306 -9.08 -12.01 -7.28
N GLY A 307 -9.65 -12.47 -8.40
CA GLY A 307 -10.84 -11.86 -9.03
C GLY A 307 -10.63 -10.55 -9.82
N GLY A 308 -9.39 -10.15 -10.13
CA GLY A 308 -9.09 -8.89 -10.83
C GLY A 308 -8.37 -9.02 -12.18
N LEU A 309 -7.97 -10.25 -12.56
CA LEU A 309 -7.22 -10.53 -13.79
C LEU A 309 -7.81 -11.76 -14.48
N ALA A 310 -7.97 -11.69 -15.79
CA ALA A 310 -8.31 -12.81 -16.65
C ALA A 310 -7.31 -12.93 -17.80
N THR A 311 -7.00 -14.14 -18.22
CA THR A 311 -6.01 -14.38 -19.29
C THR A 311 -6.49 -15.45 -20.26
N ARG A 312 -6.25 -15.25 -21.56
CA ARG A 312 -6.39 -16.28 -22.59
C ARG A 312 -5.09 -16.38 -23.38
N TYR A 313 -4.60 -17.60 -23.57
CA TYR A 313 -3.40 -17.87 -24.36
C TYR A 313 -3.76 -18.14 -25.82
N TYR A 314 -2.86 -17.73 -26.69
CA TYR A 314 -2.91 -17.90 -28.14
C TYR A 314 -1.56 -18.44 -28.61
N ARG A 315 -1.47 -18.89 -29.86
CA ARG A 315 -0.23 -19.46 -30.40
C ARG A 315 0.92 -18.44 -30.43
N GLY A 316 0.60 -17.17 -30.67
CA GLY A 316 1.56 -16.07 -30.77
C GLY A 316 1.74 -15.26 -29.48
N GLY A 317 1.03 -15.60 -28.39
CA GLY A 317 1.09 -14.81 -27.16
C GLY A 317 -0.14 -14.98 -26.26
N ARG A 318 -0.58 -13.90 -25.63
CA ARG A 318 -1.75 -13.92 -24.74
C ARG A 318 -2.48 -12.57 -24.73
N ILE A 319 -3.73 -12.59 -24.29
CA ILE A 319 -4.48 -11.38 -23.94
C ILE A 319 -4.79 -11.44 -22.46
N GLU A 320 -4.55 -10.32 -21.78
CA GLU A 320 -4.88 -10.11 -20.37
C GLU A 320 -6.01 -9.08 -20.28
N ALA A 321 -6.97 -9.32 -19.38
CA ALA A 321 -8.04 -8.40 -19.04
C ALA A 321 -7.99 -8.13 -17.53
N THR A 322 -7.80 -6.87 -17.17
CA THR A 322 -7.63 -6.45 -15.77
C THR A 322 -8.72 -5.46 -15.39
N LEU A 323 -9.27 -5.62 -14.20
CA LEU A 323 -10.17 -4.62 -13.63
C LEU A 323 -9.37 -3.46 -13.06
N ARG A 324 -9.64 -2.23 -13.51
CA ARG A 324 -8.96 -1.04 -12.99
C ARG A 324 -9.85 -0.32 -11.98
N ASP A 325 -9.25 0.10 -10.85
CA ASP A 325 -9.95 0.94 -9.87
C ASP A 325 -10.28 2.32 -10.51
N GLY A 326 -11.56 2.63 -10.67
CA GLY A 326 -12.04 3.89 -11.23
C GLY A 326 -13.22 3.75 -12.19
N PRO A 327 -13.61 4.81 -12.92
CA PRO A 327 -14.69 4.75 -13.92
C PRO A 327 -14.31 3.96 -15.18
N ILE A 328 -13.03 3.59 -15.31
CA ILE A 328 -12.47 2.87 -16.44
C ILE A 328 -12.64 1.39 -16.11
N GLY A 329 -13.61 0.71 -16.73
CA GLY A 329 -13.97 -0.68 -16.46
C GLY A 329 -12.86 -1.69 -16.73
N VAL A 330 -13.10 -2.64 -17.64
CA VAL A 330 -12.11 -3.68 -17.97
C VAL A 330 -11.09 -3.12 -18.96
N VAL A 331 -9.81 -3.25 -18.63
CA VAL A 331 -8.70 -2.89 -19.54
C VAL A 331 -8.11 -4.17 -20.09
N THR A 332 -7.99 -4.25 -21.41
CA THR A 332 -7.36 -5.37 -22.11
C THR A 332 -5.99 -5.02 -22.64
N GLN A 333 -5.11 -6.00 -22.68
CA GLN A 333 -3.77 -5.89 -23.26
C GLN A 333 -3.43 -7.17 -24.02
N ALA A 334 -3.16 -7.03 -25.32
CA ALA A 334 -2.56 -8.09 -26.13
C ALA A 334 -1.03 -8.06 -25.98
N ILE A 335 -0.45 -9.21 -25.68
CA ILE A 335 0.98 -9.44 -25.48
C ILE A 335 1.41 -10.46 -26.53
N VAL A 336 2.13 -10.01 -27.56
CA VAL A 336 2.63 -10.89 -28.64
C VAL A 336 4.05 -11.31 -28.28
N THR A 337 4.25 -12.60 -28.05
CA THR A 337 5.53 -13.14 -27.57
C THR A 337 6.25 -14.00 -28.61
N PHE A 338 5.57 -14.42 -29.68
CA PHE A 338 6.15 -15.33 -30.68
C PHE A 338 5.84 -14.90 -32.11
N LYS A 339 6.82 -15.11 -32.99
CA LYS A 339 6.65 -15.04 -34.45
C LYS A 339 7.43 -16.16 -35.13
N VAL A 340 7.03 -16.50 -36.34
CA VAL A 340 7.74 -17.44 -37.20
C VAL A 340 8.43 -16.69 -38.33
N VAL A 341 9.64 -17.12 -38.66
CA VAL A 341 10.40 -16.68 -39.82
C VAL A 341 10.63 -17.90 -40.70
N VAL A 342 10.37 -17.78 -41.99
CA VAL A 342 10.70 -18.83 -42.97
C VAL A 342 11.70 -18.26 -43.95
N SER A 343 12.86 -18.91 -44.06
CA SER A 343 13.91 -18.57 -45.02
C SER A 343 14.11 -19.74 -45.97
N PHE A 344 14.02 -19.50 -47.28
CA PHE A 344 14.41 -20.50 -48.27
C PHE A 344 15.92 -20.36 -48.55
N LEU A 345 16.65 -21.45 -48.37
CA LEU A 345 18.11 -21.46 -48.45
C LEU A 345 18.60 -21.75 -49.87
N GLY A 346 17.86 -22.60 -50.60
CA GLY A 346 18.22 -23.06 -51.94
C GLY A 346 17.74 -24.46 -52.22
N PHE A 347 18.22 -25.05 -53.30
CA PHE A 347 17.83 -26.38 -53.74
C PHE A 347 19.02 -27.20 -54.27
N ARG A 348 18.84 -28.52 -54.30
CA ARG A 348 19.75 -29.49 -54.91
C ARG A 348 19.04 -30.24 -56.01
N CYS A 349 19.65 -30.31 -57.19
CA CYS A 349 19.23 -31.20 -58.26
C CYS A 349 19.75 -32.61 -57.99
N ILE A 350 18.85 -33.57 -57.81
CA ILE A 350 19.18 -35.00 -57.64
C ILE A 350 19.20 -35.70 -58.99
N ARG A 351 18.36 -35.27 -59.92
CA ARG A 351 18.30 -35.73 -61.31
C ARG A 351 17.67 -34.64 -62.18
N GLU A 352 18.29 -34.33 -63.31
CA GLU A 352 17.76 -33.43 -64.35
C GLU A 352 16.57 -34.04 -65.11
N SER A 353 15.87 -33.22 -65.90
CA SER A 353 14.86 -33.69 -66.84
C SER A 353 15.58 -34.46 -67.96
N ASP A 354 15.07 -35.62 -68.37
CA ASP A 354 15.69 -36.43 -69.44
C ASP A 354 14.88 -36.43 -70.76
N HIS A 355 13.83 -35.60 -70.83
CA HIS A 355 12.79 -35.68 -71.87
C HIS A 355 12.86 -34.61 -72.97
N ASP A 356 13.65 -33.56 -72.84
CA ASP A 356 13.75 -32.46 -73.79
C ASP A 356 14.85 -32.69 -74.83
N GLN A 357 14.65 -33.66 -75.72
CA GLN A 357 15.62 -34.03 -76.78
C GLN A 357 15.97 -32.90 -77.79
N LEU A 358 15.44 -31.69 -77.63
CA LEU A 358 15.56 -30.57 -78.57
C LEU A 358 16.12 -29.27 -77.96
N THR A 359 16.21 -29.15 -76.64
CA THR A 359 16.81 -28.00 -75.93
C THR A 359 17.95 -28.51 -75.04
N PRO A 360 19.14 -27.93 -75.09
CA PRO A 360 20.28 -28.42 -74.32
C PRO A 360 20.33 -27.91 -72.87
N THR A 361 19.24 -27.34 -72.34
CA THR A 361 19.27 -26.59 -71.08
C THR A 361 18.00 -26.80 -70.26
N ASP A 362 18.12 -27.54 -69.15
CA ASP A 362 17.13 -27.56 -68.08
C ASP A 362 17.02 -26.18 -67.43
N GLU A 363 15.79 -25.65 -67.37
CA GLU A 363 15.47 -24.35 -66.78
C GLU A 363 14.41 -24.45 -65.67
N PRO A 364 14.66 -25.18 -64.56
CA PRO A 364 13.65 -25.33 -63.52
C PRO A 364 13.32 -23.99 -62.84
N TYR A 365 12.06 -23.82 -62.50
CA TYR A 365 11.61 -22.78 -61.58
C TYR A 365 10.65 -23.35 -60.53
N PHE A 366 10.60 -22.68 -59.39
CA PHE A 366 9.79 -23.10 -58.25
C PHE A 366 8.78 -22.03 -57.89
N ILE A 367 7.57 -22.48 -57.56
CA ILE A 367 6.55 -21.64 -56.95
C ILE A 367 6.40 -22.08 -55.50
N LEU A 368 6.86 -21.22 -54.60
CA LEU A 368 6.77 -21.39 -53.16
C LEU A 368 5.44 -20.80 -52.70
N ALA A 369 4.69 -21.56 -51.91
CA ALA A 369 3.45 -21.11 -51.29
C ALA A 369 3.48 -21.40 -49.80
N ILE A 370 3.40 -20.35 -49.00
CA ILE A 370 3.39 -20.43 -47.55
C ILE A 370 2.00 -20.01 -47.05
N ASP A 371 1.30 -20.95 -46.43
CA ASP A 371 -0.01 -20.72 -45.81
C ASP A 371 0.09 -20.92 -44.30
N ASN A 372 -0.26 -19.87 -43.54
CA ASN A 372 -0.30 -19.87 -42.08
C ASN A 372 -1.76 -19.88 -41.55
N ALA A 373 -2.69 -20.43 -42.32
CA ALA A 373 -4.11 -20.54 -42.01
C ALA A 373 -4.81 -19.18 -41.80
N THR A 374 -4.30 -18.13 -42.43
CA THR A 374 -4.87 -16.77 -42.35
C THR A 374 -5.77 -16.41 -43.54
N GLY A 375 -5.86 -17.33 -44.53
CA GLY A 375 -6.65 -17.16 -45.75
C GLY A 375 -5.94 -16.39 -46.87
N ASN A 376 -4.72 -15.91 -46.62
CA ASN A 376 -3.91 -15.17 -47.59
C ASN A 376 -2.53 -15.85 -47.71
N PRO A 377 -2.41 -16.92 -48.50
CA PRO A 377 -1.14 -17.59 -48.69
C PRO A 377 -0.16 -16.64 -49.37
N ILE A 378 1.10 -16.68 -48.94
CA ILE A 378 2.18 -15.92 -49.56
C ILE A 378 2.77 -16.81 -50.66
N VAL A 379 2.63 -16.38 -51.91
CA VAL A 379 3.09 -17.13 -53.08
C VAL A 379 4.23 -16.36 -53.73
N GLN A 380 5.34 -17.04 -54.02
CA GLN A 380 6.51 -16.44 -54.65
C GLN A 380 7.15 -17.40 -55.66
N LYS A 381 7.43 -16.86 -56.84
CA LYS A 381 8.24 -17.53 -57.87
C LYS A 381 9.72 -17.36 -57.55
N ILE A 382 10.50 -18.43 -57.71
CA ILE A 382 11.96 -18.45 -57.59
C ILE A 382 12.50 -19.15 -58.84
N GLY A 383 13.33 -18.46 -59.62
CA GLY A 383 13.80 -18.91 -60.94
C GLY A 383 13.19 -18.13 -62.13
N PRO A 384 13.39 -18.59 -63.37
CA PRO A 384 14.05 -19.85 -63.74
C PRO A 384 15.55 -19.87 -63.41
N PHE A 385 16.08 -21.08 -63.30
CA PHE A 385 17.49 -21.35 -63.06
C PHE A 385 18.06 -22.08 -64.27
N GLU A 386 18.99 -21.46 -64.98
CA GLU A 386 19.57 -22.04 -66.20
C GLU A 386 20.75 -22.97 -65.88
N ASN A 387 20.96 -23.99 -66.74
CA ASN A 387 22.10 -24.91 -66.69
C ASN A 387 22.16 -25.74 -65.40
N ILE A 388 21.03 -26.32 -64.99
CA ILE A 388 20.92 -27.11 -63.76
C ILE A 388 21.20 -28.57 -64.04
N GLU A 389 22.46 -28.98 -63.84
CA GLU A 389 22.87 -30.37 -64.00
C GLU A 389 22.60 -31.20 -62.73
N THR A 390 22.50 -32.51 -62.90
CA THR A 390 22.46 -33.49 -61.80
C THR A 390 23.60 -33.28 -60.78
N GLY A 391 23.25 -33.10 -59.51
CA GLY A 391 24.19 -32.84 -58.42
C GLY A 391 24.43 -31.35 -58.13
N SER A 392 23.90 -30.44 -58.96
CA SER A 392 23.98 -29.00 -58.73
C SER A 392 23.33 -28.60 -57.41
N GLU A 393 24.00 -27.70 -56.67
CA GLU A 393 23.46 -27.05 -55.47
C GLU A 393 23.40 -25.54 -55.70
N ILE A 394 22.19 -24.99 -55.73
CA ILE A 394 21.97 -23.56 -55.94
C ILE A 394 21.50 -22.94 -54.63
N GLY A 395 22.36 -22.12 -54.04
CA GLY A 395 22.00 -21.26 -52.91
C GLY A 395 21.38 -19.97 -53.44
N VAL A 396 20.18 -19.64 -52.97
CA VAL A 396 19.50 -18.40 -53.39
C VAL A 396 19.70 -17.24 -52.42
N GLY A 397 20.53 -17.41 -51.38
CA GLY A 397 20.67 -16.41 -50.31
C GLY A 397 19.33 -16.13 -49.59
N GLN A 398 19.25 -15.05 -48.80
CA GLN A 398 18.00 -14.64 -48.13
C GLN A 398 16.98 -13.99 -49.10
N ILE A 399 16.99 -14.30 -50.41
CA ILE A 399 16.09 -13.70 -51.41
C ILE A 399 14.62 -13.96 -51.05
N PHE A 400 14.34 -15.09 -50.40
CA PHE A 400 13.02 -15.37 -49.85
C PHE A 400 13.10 -15.57 -48.34
N LYS A 401 12.71 -14.52 -47.63
CA LYS A 401 12.55 -14.51 -46.19
C LYS A 401 11.23 -13.87 -45.84
N ILE A 402 10.33 -14.68 -45.29
CA ILE A 402 9.08 -14.16 -44.73
C ILE A 402 9.26 -14.02 -43.23
N ASP A 403 9.23 -12.78 -42.75
CA ASP A 403 9.26 -12.46 -41.32
C ASP A 403 7.84 -12.16 -40.81
N ASN A 404 7.66 -12.30 -39.50
CA ASN A 404 6.42 -12.01 -38.77
C ASN A 404 5.23 -12.89 -39.18
N LEU A 405 5.48 -14.16 -39.52
CA LEU A 405 4.39 -15.12 -39.66
C LEU A 405 3.80 -15.45 -38.29
N THR A 406 2.48 -15.48 -38.21
CA THR A 406 1.77 -15.99 -37.04
C THR A 406 2.08 -17.48 -36.84
N PRO A 407 2.37 -17.96 -35.62
CA PRO A 407 2.68 -19.37 -35.30
C PRO A 407 1.45 -20.30 -35.33
N ASN A 408 0.53 -20.05 -36.27
CA ASN A 408 -0.54 -20.96 -36.65
C ASN A 408 0.04 -22.20 -37.35
N PRO A 409 -0.76 -23.27 -37.55
CA PRO A 409 -0.39 -24.33 -38.48
C PRO A 409 0.09 -23.72 -39.79
N LEU A 410 1.31 -24.08 -40.19
CA LEU A 410 2.03 -23.47 -41.30
C LEU A 410 2.34 -24.55 -42.33
N SER A 411 1.87 -24.38 -43.55
CA SER A 411 2.21 -25.24 -44.68
C SER A 411 3.18 -24.51 -45.59
N ILE A 412 4.32 -25.15 -45.89
CA ILE A 412 5.23 -24.74 -46.96
C ILE A 412 4.99 -25.70 -48.11
N ARG A 413 4.54 -25.18 -49.25
CA ARG A 413 4.34 -25.95 -50.48
C ARG A 413 5.30 -25.44 -51.53
N VAL A 414 5.82 -26.37 -52.31
CA VAL A 414 6.65 -26.09 -53.47
C VAL A 414 6.07 -26.82 -54.66
N ILE A 415 5.96 -26.11 -55.77
CA ILE A 415 5.61 -26.68 -57.07
C ILE A 415 6.76 -26.35 -58.01
N ALA A 416 7.30 -27.38 -58.68
CA ALA A 416 8.38 -27.26 -59.64
C ALA A 416 7.84 -27.40 -61.06
N TYR A 417 8.38 -26.57 -61.94
CA TYR A 417 8.08 -26.56 -63.37
C TYR A 417 9.39 -26.41 -64.15
N GLU A 418 9.40 -26.94 -65.35
CA GLU A 418 10.40 -26.70 -66.36
C GLU A 418 9.95 -25.53 -67.24
N ASN A 419 10.85 -24.62 -67.57
CA ASN A 419 10.56 -23.46 -68.40
C ASN A 419 10.84 -23.79 -69.87
N ASP A 420 9.80 -23.99 -70.67
CA ASP A 420 9.94 -24.30 -72.10
C ASP A 420 9.49 -23.12 -72.98
N GLN A 421 8.17 -22.92 -73.07
CA GLN A 421 7.54 -21.91 -73.93
C GLN A 421 6.61 -20.97 -73.17
N GLY A 422 6.34 -21.23 -71.89
CA GLY A 422 5.52 -20.39 -71.04
C GLY A 422 6.23 -19.14 -70.55
N ASP A 423 5.46 -18.23 -69.94
CA ASP A 423 6.04 -17.20 -69.06
C ASP A 423 5.88 -17.69 -67.61
N PRO A 424 6.99 -18.07 -66.93
CA PRO A 424 6.95 -18.52 -65.54
C PRO A 424 6.24 -17.53 -64.61
N SER A 425 6.25 -16.24 -64.96
CA SER A 425 5.59 -15.17 -64.19
C SER A 425 4.06 -15.21 -64.36
N GLU A 426 3.56 -15.53 -65.56
CA GLU A 426 2.14 -15.75 -65.81
C GLU A 426 1.66 -17.01 -65.09
N THR A 427 2.43 -18.10 -65.16
CA THR A 427 2.18 -19.35 -64.42
C THR A 427 2.09 -19.08 -62.92
N ALA A 428 3.07 -18.38 -62.35
CA ALA A 428 3.07 -17.99 -60.94
C ALA A 428 1.85 -17.14 -60.54
N ARG A 429 1.46 -16.17 -61.38
CA ARG A 429 0.29 -15.32 -61.12
C ARG A 429 -1.01 -16.13 -61.11
N LYS A 430 -1.24 -16.99 -62.11
CA LYS A 430 -2.45 -17.82 -62.18
C LYS A 430 -2.51 -18.82 -61.02
N LEU A 431 -1.36 -19.40 -60.65
CA LEU A 431 -1.27 -20.30 -59.51
C LEU A 431 -1.55 -19.57 -58.20
N GLN A 432 -1.02 -18.36 -58.03
CA GLN A 432 -1.32 -17.51 -56.87
C GLN A 432 -2.82 -17.21 -56.76
N GLU A 433 -3.48 -16.84 -57.87
CA GLU A 433 -4.93 -16.59 -57.89
C GLU A 433 -5.72 -17.82 -57.41
N LYS A 434 -5.34 -19.02 -57.89
CA LYS A 434 -5.98 -20.27 -57.49
C LYS A 434 -5.68 -20.68 -56.04
N MET A 435 -4.47 -20.40 -55.56
CA MET A 435 -4.13 -20.65 -54.17
C MET A 435 -4.87 -19.71 -53.22
N VAL A 436 -5.04 -18.43 -53.59
CA VAL A 436 -5.86 -17.48 -52.83
C VAL A 436 -7.33 -17.91 -52.84
N GLU A 437 -7.86 -18.33 -53.98
CA GLU A 437 -9.23 -18.87 -54.09
C GLU A 437 -9.42 -20.08 -53.17
N LEU A 438 -8.48 -21.03 -53.21
CA LEU A 438 -8.50 -22.21 -52.35
C LEU A 438 -8.39 -21.85 -50.86
N ALA A 439 -7.44 -20.99 -50.50
CA ALA A 439 -7.24 -20.59 -49.10
C ALA A 439 -8.47 -19.88 -48.54
N ARG A 440 -9.15 -19.05 -49.34
CA ARG A 440 -10.44 -18.45 -48.96
C ARG A 440 -11.55 -19.48 -48.79
N ALA A 441 -11.60 -20.49 -49.65
CA ALA A 441 -12.57 -21.59 -49.51
C ALA A 441 -12.29 -22.44 -48.25
N VAL A 442 -11.03 -22.70 -47.93
CA VAL A 442 -10.63 -23.38 -46.68
C VAL A 442 -10.95 -22.51 -45.47
N GLN A 443 -10.68 -21.20 -45.55
CA GLN A 443 -10.95 -20.26 -44.47
C GLN A 443 -12.46 -20.12 -44.21
N SER A 444 -13.31 -20.14 -45.23
CA SER A 444 -14.77 -20.07 -45.03
C SER A 444 -15.30 -21.32 -44.32
N LEU A 445 -14.75 -22.51 -44.64
CA LEU A 445 -15.04 -23.75 -43.93
C LEU A 445 -14.52 -23.73 -42.49
N ALA A 446 -13.30 -23.22 -42.27
CA ALA A 446 -12.71 -23.07 -40.95
C ALA A 446 -13.41 -22.00 -40.11
N GLY A 447 -13.93 -20.93 -40.73
CA GLY A 447 -14.68 -19.86 -40.06
C GLY A 447 -16.03 -20.34 -39.55
N ALA A 448 -16.70 -21.23 -40.29
CA ALA A 448 -17.92 -21.88 -39.83
C ALA A 448 -17.67 -22.80 -38.62
N ALA A 449 -16.53 -23.51 -38.60
CA ALA A 449 -16.13 -24.33 -37.45
C ALA A 449 -15.53 -23.50 -36.28
N GLY A 450 -14.99 -22.32 -36.58
CA GLY A 450 -14.33 -21.42 -35.62
C GLY A 450 -15.30 -20.58 -34.80
N ALA A 451 -16.54 -20.39 -35.25
CA ALA A 451 -17.57 -19.69 -34.50
C ALA A 451 -17.92 -20.40 -33.18
N ASP A 452 -17.89 -21.74 -33.16
CA ASP A 452 -18.07 -22.55 -31.93
C ASP A 452 -16.78 -22.68 -31.09
N ALA A 453 -15.62 -22.32 -31.64
CA ALA A 453 -14.32 -22.39 -30.96
C ALA A 453 -13.98 -21.11 -30.17
N ALA A 454 -14.84 -20.09 -30.19
CA ALA A 454 -14.58 -18.81 -29.53
C ALA A 454 -14.50 -18.89 -27.99
N ASP A 455 -15.04 -19.96 -27.37
CA ASP A 455 -15.10 -20.10 -25.91
C ASP A 455 -14.52 -21.41 -25.32
N GLY A 456 -14.03 -22.33 -26.16
CA GLY A 456 -13.41 -23.58 -25.72
C GLY A 456 -11.87 -23.53 -25.67
N PRO A 457 -11.21 -24.34 -24.81
CA PRO A 457 -9.80 -24.67 -24.96
C PRO A 457 -9.58 -25.34 -26.31
N GLY A 458 -8.98 -24.61 -27.23
CA GLY A 458 -8.55 -25.14 -28.50
C GLY A 458 -9.60 -25.01 -29.58
N ILE A 459 -9.14 -24.43 -30.68
CA ILE A 459 -9.23 -25.20 -31.90
C ILE A 459 -8.69 -26.60 -31.58
N GLY A 460 -9.60 -27.54 -31.35
CA GLY A 460 -9.24 -28.93 -31.22
C GLY A 460 -8.45 -29.39 -32.45
N PRO A 461 -7.83 -30.59 -32.40
CA PRO A 461 -7.17 -31.19 -33.55
C PRO A 461 -8.02 -31.18 -34.83
N THR A 462 -9.33 -30.93 -34.77
CA THR A 462 -10.27 -30.83 -35.89
C THR A 462 -10.07 -29.64 -36.84
N ALA A 463 -9.75 -28.41 -36.41
CA ALA A 463 -9.51 -27.34 -37.40
C ALA A 463 -8.06 -27.37 -37.94
N ALA A 464 -7.11 -27.85 -37.13
CA ALA A 464 -5.81 -28.27 -37.67
C ALA A 464 -6.01 -29.41 -38.67
N ALA A 465 -6.81 -30.44 -38.36
CA ALA A 465 -7.11 -31.56 -39.25
C ALA A 465 -7.99 -31.19 -40.45
N SER A 466 -8.80 -30.13 -40.39
CA SER A 466 -9.54 -29.66 -41.56
C SER A 466 -8.62 -28.90 -42.52
N VAL A 467 -7.66 -28.14 -42.00
CA VAL A 467 -6.57 -27.54 -42.77
C VAL A 467 -5.68 -28.65 -43.35
N VAL A 468 -5.15 -29.55 -42.51
CA VAL A 468 -4.35 -30.70 -42.98
C VAL A 468 -5.14 -31.54 -43.99
N GLY A 469 -6.41 -31.83 -43.71
CA GLY A 469 -7.28 -32.64 -44.55
C GLY A 469 -7.69 -31.97 -45.84
N ALA A 470 -7.84 -30.65 -45.88
CA ALA A 470 -8.04 -29.91 -47.13
C ALA A 470 -6.76 -29.87 -47.98
N PHE A 471 -5.60 -29.69 -47.34
CA PHE A 471 -4.33 -29.57 -48.06
C PHE A 471 -3.67 -30.89 -48.45
N ALA A 472 -3.90 -31.97 -47.70
CA ALA A 472 -3.47 -33.34 -48.00
C ALA A 472 -4.58 -34.18 -48.67
N GLY A 473 -5.83 -33.72 -48.63
CA GLY A 473 -6.97 -34.39 -49.26
C GLY A 473 -7.22 -33.96 -50.71
N PRO A 474 -8.42 -34.24 -51.26
CA PRO A 474 -8.71 -34.10 -52.69
C PRO A 474 -8.53 -32.68 -53.24
N LEU A 475 -8.58 -31.63 -52.42
CA LEU A 475 -8.28 -30.25 -52.85
C LEU A 475 -6.79 -30.04 -53.15
N GLY A 476 -5.89 -30.65 -52.37
CA GLY A 476 -4.45 -30.68 -52.69
C GLY A 476 -4.13 -31.50 -53.94
N ALA A 477 -4.90 -32.56 -54.20
CA ALA A 477 -4.80 -33.36 -55.43
C ALA A 477 -5.37 -32.62 -56.66
N LEU A 478 -6.42 -31.81 -56.49
CA LEU A 478 -7.01 -30.98 -57.54
C LEU A 478 -6.06 -29.90 -58.06
N LEU A 479 -5.22 -29.32 -57.19
CA LEU A 479 -4.17 -28.40 -57.63
C LEU A 479 -3.14 -29.10 -58.56
N ALA A 480 -2.79 -30.35 -58.25
CA ALA A 480 -1.78 -31.11 -59.00
C ALA A 480 -2.27 -31.52 -60.40
N ALA A 481 -3.50 -32.06 -60.48
CA ALA A 481 -4.03 -32.60 -61.73
C ALA A 481 -4.77 -31.56 -62.58
N GLY A 482 -5.37 -30.54 -61.95
CA GLY A 482 -6.26 -29.60 -62.64
C GLY A 482 -5.54 -28.41 -63.25
N ILE A 483 -4.49 -27.86 -62.64
CA ILE A 483 -3.93 -26.57 -63.05
C ILE A 483 -3.17 -26.66 -64.36
N VAL A 484 -2.38 -27.71 -64.55
CA VAL A 484 -1.57 -27.92 -65.77
C VAL A 484 -2.49 -28.18 -66.98
N GLN A 485 -3.54 -28.98 -66.80
CA GLN A 485 -4.48 -29.31 -67.88
C GLN A 485 -5.48 -28.17 -68.20
N ILE A 486 -5.78 -27.29 -67.25
CA ILE A 486 -6.79 -26.22 -67.44
C ILE A 486 -6.18 -24.92 -67.93
N LEU A 487 -4.92 -24.63 -67.64
CA LEU A 487 -4.33 -23.31 -67.85
C LEU A 487 -3.43 -23.17 -69.08
N ASP A 488 -3.16 -24.27 -69.80
CA ASP A 488 -2.38 -24.30 -71.05
C ASP A 488 -1.09 -23.47 -70.93
N LEU A 489 -0.30 -23.77 -69.90
CA LEU A 489 0.76 -22.87 -69.43
C LEU A 489 2.04 -22.93 -70.27
N GLY A 490 2.16 -23.88 -71.21
CA GLY A 490 3.34 -24.05 -72.05
C GLY A 490 4.63 -24.48 -71.33
N ASP A 491 4.56 -24.67 -70.01
CA ASP A 491 5.63 -25.12 -69.13
C ASP A 491 5.32 -26.53 -68.62
N ASP A 492 6.32 -27.41 -68.60
CA ASP A 492 6.15 -28.79 -68.15
C ASP A 492 6.16 -28.91 -66.62
N TYR A 493 5.18 -29.65 -66.10
CA TYR A 493 5.04 -29.85 -64.67
C TYR A 493 5.95 -30.97 -64.21
N ILE A 494 6.93 -30.62 -63.39
CA ILE A 494 7.84 -31.58 -62.79
C ILE A 494 7.13 -32.28 -61.62
N GLY A 495 6.69 -31.52 -60.62
CA GLY A 495 6.14 -32.11 -59.41
C GLY A 495 5.80 -31.11 -58.32
N GLN A 496 5.31 -31.61 -57.19
CA GLN A 496 5.07 -30.80 -56.00
C GLN A 496 5.43 -31.54 -54.72
N GLY A 497 5.77 -30.77 -53.69
CA GLY A 497 5.98 -31.25 -52.34
C GLY A 497 5.41 -30.27 -51.32
N ALA A 498 5.11 -30.75 -50.12
CA ALA A 498 4.64 -29.90 -49.04
C ALA A 498 5.10 -30.41 -47.67
N GLN A 499 5.38 -29.48 -46.77
CA GLN A 499 5.65 -29.75 -45.36
C GLN A 499 4.68 -28.96 -44.49
N LEU A 500 4.06 -29.64 -43.53
CA LEU A 500 3.25 -29.01 -42.49
C LEU A 500 4.06 -28.87 -41.19
N LEU A 501 3.97 -27.68 -40.60
CA LEU A 501 4.63 -27.27 -39.36
C LEU A 501 3.58 -26.75 -38.39
N TYR A 502 3.91 -26.76 -37.09
CA TYR A 502 3.05 -26.23 -36.02
C TYR A 502 1.63 -26.82 -35.98
N ALA A 503 1.41 -28.01 -36.54
CA ALA A 503 0.09 -28.64 -36.58
C ALA A 503 -0.51 -28.83 -35.18
N ARG A 504 0.35 -29.12 -34.20
CA ARG A 504 -0.01 -29.31 -32.81
C ARG A 504 0.23 -28.05 -32.00
N THR A 505 -0.64 -27.78 -31.03
CA THR A 505 -0.60 -26.56 -30.24
C THR A 505 0.64 -26.49 -29.37
N GLU A 506 1.12 -27.63 -28.86
CA GLU A 506 2.35 -27.70 -28.06
C GLU A 506 3.63 -27.39 -28.86
N LEU A 507 3.56 -27.40 -30.19
CA LEU A 507 4.69 -27.04 -31.05
C LEU A 507 4.72 -25.54 -31.38
N ALA A 508 3.66 -24.79 -31.06
CA ALA A 508 3.61 -23.37 -31.36
C ALA A 508 4.76 -22.63 -30.65
N GLY A 509 5.66 -22.02 -31.43
CA GLY A 509 6.80 -21.28 -30.92
C GLY A 509 8.06 -22.11 -30.63
N SER A 510 8.08 -23.42 -30.92
CA SER A 510 9.32 -24.22 -30.89
C SER A 510 9.91 -24.37 -32.29
N ASP A 511 11.22 -24.24 -32.44
CA ASP A 511 11.88 -24.51 -33.71
C ASP A 511 11.68 -25.97 -34.15
N PRO A 512 11.36 -26.23 -35.44
CA PRO A 512 11.48 -27.58 -35.98
C PRO A 512 12.90 -28.11 -35.76
N PRO A 513 13.07 -29.42 -35.46
CA PRO A 513 14.37 -29.99 -35.19
C PRO A 513 15.27 -29.85 -36.42
N ARG A 514 16.52 -29.44 -36.20
CA ARG A 514 17.54 -29.38 -37.24
C ARG A 514 17.68 -30.74 -37.93
N GLN A 515 17.61 -30.73 -39.26
CA GLN A 515 17.73 -31.93 -40.09
C GLN A 515 19.13 -32.06 -40.72
N GLY A 516 19.80 -30.95 -41.01
CA GLY A 516 21.13 -30.97 -41.62
C GLY A 516 21.70 -29.57 -41.87
N SER A 517 22.59 -29.47 -42.85
CA SER A 517 23.12 -28.21 -43.36
C SER A 517 23.14 -28.21 -44.90
N PHE A 518 22.78 -27.08 -45.52
CA PHE A 518 22.85 -26.83 -46.95
C PHE A 518 23.76 -25.61 -47.19
N GLN A 519 24.84 -25.80 -47.95
CA GLN A 519 25.86 -24.76 -48.20
C GLN A 519 26.35 -24.04 -46.92
N GLY A 520 26.54 -24.81 -45.83
CA GLY A 520 27.01 -24.30 -44.55
C GLY A 520 25.94 -23.61 -43.67
N GLN A 521 24.70 -23.50 -44.14
CA GLN A 521 23.57 -22.99 -43.35
C GLN A 521 22.71 -24.15 -42.85
N ASP A 522 22.24 -24.06 -41.61
CA ASP A 522 21.39 -25.09 -41.01
C ASP A 522 19.99 -25.06 -41.63
N TYR A 523 19.43 -26.24 -41.88
CA TYR A 523 18.05 -26.37 -42.30
C TYR A 523 17.30 -27.32 -41.36
N ASN A 524 16.01 -27.05 -41.18
CA ASN A 524 15.12 -27.86 -40.37
C ASN A 524 13.88 -28.36 -41.14
N VAL A 525 13.75 -27.95 -42.40
CA VAL A 525 12.75 -28.44 -43.33
C VAL A 525 13.40 -28.71 -44.68
N MET A 526 13.16 -29.91 -45.22
CA MET A 526 13.53 -30.29 -46.57
C MET A 526 12.29 -30.83 -47.28
N ILE A 527 12.02 -30.31 -48.48
CA ILE A 527 10.88 -30.71 -49.31
C ILE A 527 11.44 -31.35 -50.57
N GLU A 528 11.14 -32.63 -50.76
CA GLU A 528 11.51 -33.39 -51.95
C GLU A 528 10.42 -33.26 -53.01
N ILE A 529 10.83 -33.03 -54.25
CA ILE A 529 9.98 -33.01 -55.44
C ILE A 529 10.53 -34.05 -56.40
N ASN A 530 9.79 -35.12 -56.61
CA ASN A 530 10.18 -36.20 -57.49
C ASN A 530 9.19 -36.26 -58.67
N GLY A 531 9.58 -35.63 -59.78
CA GLY A 531 8.82 -35.60 -61.02
C GLY A 531 9.01 -36.82 -61.90
N ARG A 532 9.67 -37.86 -61.39
CA ARG A 532 10.15 -38.97 -62.22
C ARG A 532 11.04 -38.37 -63.31
N GLU A 533 10.76 -38.68 -64.57
CA GLU A 533 11.57 -38.38 -65.76
C GLU A 533 11.72 -36.87 -66.01
N GLU A 534 10.79 -36.06 -65.50
CA GLU A 534 10.82 -34.58 -65.57
C GLU A 534 11.77 -33.93 -64.54
N GLY A 535 12.55 -34.73 -63.81
CA GLY A 535 13.53 -34.27 -62.82
C GLY A 535 13.17 -34.53 -61.35
N HIS A 536 14.18 -34.33 -60.48
CA HIS A 536 14.11 -34.61 -59.04
C HIS A 536 14.93 -33.59 -58.25
N TYR A 537 14.25 -32.86 -57.36
CA TYR A 537 14.81 -31.73 -56.60
C TYR A 537 14.58 -31.87 -55.09
N GLN A 538 15.53 -31.38 -54.29
CA GLN A 538 15.38 -31.19 -52.84
C GLN A 538 15.49 -29.71 -52.51
N LEU A 539 14.50 -29.15 -51.82
CA LEU A 539 14.46 -27.74 -51.42
C LEU A 539 14.64 -27.59 -49.92
N PHE A 540 15.51 -26.68 -49.49
CA PHE A 540 15.94 -26.53 -48.10
C PHE A 540 15.45 -25.22 -47.49
N PHE A 541 14.85 -25.30 -46.31
CA PHE A 541 14.30 -24.16 -45.58
C PHE A 541 14.80 -24.14 -44.12
N ASP A 542 15.00 -22.93 -43.62
CA ASP A 542 15.20 -22.63 -42.21
C ASP A 542 13.94 -21.94 -41.66
N VAL A 543 13.30 -22.58 -40.68
CA VAL A 543 12.09 -22.09 -40.03
C VAL A 543 12.37 -21.81 -38.56
N ASP A 544 12.27 -20.56 -38.16
CA ASP A 544 12.71 -20.09 -36.84
C ASP A 544 11.53 -19.46 -36.08
N GLY A 545 11.21 -20.03 -34.93
CA GLY A 545 10.24 -19.54 -33.96
C GLY A 545 10.89 -18.55 -32.99
N ARG A 546 10.80 -17.26 -33.29
CA ARG A 546 11.44 -16.21 -32.49
C ARG A 546 10.55 -15.73 -31.35
N THR A 547 11.11 -15.69 -30.15
CA THR A 547 10.54 -14.91 -29.06
C THR A 547 10.73 -13.42 -29.33
N ILE A 548 9.64 -12.65 -29.24
CA ILE A 548 9.69 -11.18 -29.36
C ILE A 548 9.97 -10.63 -27.96
N ASN A 549 11.17 -10.11 -27.73
CA ASN A 549 11.48 -9.40 -26.49
C ASN A 549 10.82 -8.01 -26.55
N GLU A 550 9.90 -7.72 -25.63
CA GLU A 550 9.13 -6.46 -25.56
C GLU A 550 9.95 -5.21 -25.21
N GLN A 551 11.29 -5.25 -25.31
CA GLN A 551 12.18 -4.14 -24.91
C GLN A 551 12.70 -3.28 -26.07
N SER A 552 12.25 -3.48 -27.31
CA SER A 552 12.70 -2.71 -28.48
C SER A 552 11.68 -1.69 -28.97
#